data_AF-A0A132EFC2-F1
#
_entry.id   AF-A0A132EFC2-F1
#
_cell.length_a   1.000
_cell.length_b   1.000
_cell.length_c   1.000
_cell.angle_alpha   90.00
_cell.angle_beta   90.00
_cell.angle_gamma   90.00
#
_symmetry.space_group_name_H-M   'P 1'
#
loop_
_entity.id
_entity.type
_entity.pdbx_description
1 polymer ?
#
loop_
_entity_poly.entity_id
_entity_poly.type
_entity_poly.pdbx_seq_one_letter_code
_entity_poly.pdbx_strand_id
1 'polypeptide(L)'
;MTSDPATVPLPDALPNPRGGAVHAADAWLEAAADAFARRDDAAAPLSAAAAVLAEAGWLPAARFAGQLSATAPLVAAQPQAVAGWQAALRDFRAAVGRHNLRELACSPVLFDHFRTLRAQSAADLRAGAPLDALALVGRAVPPASLRALPDALAVRLRARYEQALLGVLRAQQATPDAALDAVDATLAGLADDTPYDFWRLATACLRALRASGAPELRRFLARTNLLLGEHVQGRRSAPPELVRETVALLWRDFALFGAAAEDVALVDVLHDYGLTVDWHVAGTPASEALWEADAARVEHDAVVAAPTRVLGVVTVNAHAYEDFLQTADASMTDLAAAPATADAGAAWRASAAAYRVGAAACALGLGHAALLADTLGLAWRRAAHGLPLAGDGLDAHGRAADMLRAALLKIAAGVAPPDLTAVSGALGAALGRAPPG
;
A
#
# COMPACT_ATOMS: atom_id res chain seq x y z
N MET A 1 -23.85 -21.12 24.88
CA MET A 1 -22.41 -20.81 24.99
C MET A 1 -22.09 -19.83 23.89
N THR A 2 -22.01 -18.56 24.24
CA THR A 2 -21.74 -17.45 23.33
C THR A 2 -20.25 -17.42 23.04
N SER A 3 -19.89 -17.53 21.76
CA SER A 3 -18.51 -17.43 21.30
C SER A 3 -17.97 -16.04 21.60
N ASP A 4 -16.88 -16.02 22.35
CA ASP A 4 -16.04 -14.86 22.63
C ASP A 4 -15.53 -14.27 21.30
N PRO A 5 -15.57 -12.94 21.06
CA PRO A 5 -14.90 -12.36 19.91
C PRO A 5 -13.40 -12.58 20.07
N ALA A 6 -12.81 -13.29 19.11
CA ALA A 6 -11.38 -13.54 19.02
C ALA A 6 -10.61 -12.23 19.23
N THR A 7 -9.97 -12.11 20.38
CA THR A 7 -9.02 -11.05 20.68
C THR A 7 -7.80 -11.33 19.80
N VAL A 8 -7.73 -10.65 18.65
CA VAL A 8 -6.50 -10.60 17.87
C VAL A 8 -5.47 -9.91 18.76
N PRO A 9 -4.35 -10.56 19.12
CA PRO A 9 -3.29 -9.86 19.82
C PRO A 9 -2.82 -8.71 18.91
N LEU A 10 -2.77 -7.49 19.43
CA LEU A 10 -1.98 -6.46 18.77
C LEU A 10 -0.54 -6.97 18.69
N PRO A 11 0.16 -6.85 17.55
CA PRO A 11 1.58 -7.14 17.50
C PRO A 11 2.33 -6.29 18.54
N ASP A 12 3.23 -6.93 19.30
CA ASP A 12 3.94 -6.30 20.43
C ASP A 12 4.93 -5.20 19.99
N ALA A 13 5.33 -5.16 18.71
CA ALA A 13 5.88 -3.95 18.06
C ALA A 13 5.74 -4.06 16.54
N LEU A 14 5.27 -3.00 15.88
CA LEU A 14 5.46 -2.85 14.44
C LEU A 14 6.87 -2.31 14.19
N PRO A 15 7.54 -2.72 13.11
CA PRO A 15 8.77 -2.11 12.66
C PRO A 15 8.71 -0.59 12.68
N ASN A 16 9.50 0.07 13.53
CA ASN A 16 9.39 1.50 13.83
C ASN A 16 9.82 2.36 12.63
N PRO A 17 8.92 3.03 11.88
CA PRO A 17 9.32 4.22 11.17
C PRO A 17 9.31 5.37 12.19
N ARG A 18 10.42 6.09 12.24
CA ARG A 18 10.60 7.34 13.00
C ARG A 18 9.75 8.50 12.41
N GLY A 19 8.51 8.20 12.04
CA GLY A 19 7.62 9.02 11.25
C GLY A 19 7.31 10.33 11.93
N GLY A 20 7.11 11.35 11.11
CA GLY A 20 6.64 12.63 11.60
C GLY A 20 5.23 12.50 12.18
N ALA A 21 4.94 13.34 13.17
CA ALA A 21 3.63 13.43 13.79
C ALA A 21 2.79 14.53 13.13
N VAL A 22 1.48 14.33 13.05
CA VAL A 22 0.51 15.35 12.63
C VAL A 22 -0.31 15.76 13.86
N HIS A 23 0.28 16.54 14.75
CA HIS A 23 -0.31 16.84 16.08
C HIS A 23 -1.72 17.43 16.00
N ALA A 24 -2.02 18.21 14.96
CA ALA A 24 -3.37 18.74 14.76
C ALA A 24 -4.38 17.61 14.48
N ALA A 25 -3.99 16.55 13.75
CA ALA A 25 -4.84 15.38 13.57
C ALA A 25 -5.06 14.64 14.90
N ASP A 26 -4.01 14.44 15.71
CA ASP A 26 -4.14 13.81 17.03
C ASP A 26 -5.16 14.56 17.91
N ALA A 27 -5.04 15.89 17.98
CA ALA A 27 -5.96 16.74 18.72
C ALA A 27 -7.41 16.66 18.20
N TRP A 28 -7.60 16.62 16.88
CA TRP A 28 -8.94 16.47 16.30
C TRP A 28 -9.55 15.09 16.58
N LEU A 29 -8.74 14.03 16.55
CA LEU A 29 -9.21 12.68 16.86
C LEU A 29 -9.55 12.50 18.35
N GLU A 30 -8.80 13.16 19.23
CA GLU A 30 -9.14 13.25 20.65
C GLU A 30 -10.44 14.02 20.87
N ALA A 31 -10.58 15.19 20.25
CA ALA A 31 -11.82 15.98 20.30
C ALA A 31 -13.04 15.21 19.79
N ALA A 32 -12.88 14.36 18.77
CA ALA A 32 -13.94 13.48 18.28
C ALA A 32 -14.35 12.41 19.30
N ALA A 33 -13.38 11.81 20.00
CA ALA A 33 -13.65 10.83 21.05
C ALA A 33 -14.39 11.47 22.23
N ASP A 34 -13.97 12.67 22.62
CA ASP A 34 -14.60 13.47 23.68
C ASP A 34 -16.02 13.90 23.32
N ALA A 35 -16.23 14.41 22.10
CA ALA A 35 -17.55 14.79 21.60
C ALA A 35 -18.48 13.56 21.61
N PHE A 36 -18.00 12.41 21.13
CA PHE A 36 -18.79 11.19 21.17
C PHE A 36 -19.14 10.75 22.59
N ALA A 37 -18.20 10.83 23.53
CA ALA A 37 -18.45 10.48 24.94
C ALA A 37 -19.51 11.38 25.59
N ARG A 38 -19.56 12.67 25.21
CA ARG A 38 -20.58 13.63 25.66
C ARG A 38 -21.90 13.55 24.90
N ARG A 39 -21.99 12.70 23.87
CA ARG A 39 -23.13 12.61 22.91
C ARG A 39 -23.32 13.90 22.09
N ASP A 40 -22.23 14.60 21.84
CA ASP A 40 -22.15 15.76 20.94
C ASP A 40 -21.81 15.33 19.51
N ASP A 41 -21.70 16.30 18.58
CA ASP A 41 -21.31 16.05 17.19
C ASP A 41 -19.83 15.66 17.06
N ALA A 42 -19.58 14.37 16.82
CA ALA A 42 -18.25 13.84 16.52
C ALA A 42 -17.87 13.91 15.03
N ALA A 43 -18.82 14.18 14.12
CA ALA A 43 -18.56 14.19 12.68
C ALA A 43 -17.68 15.37 12.26
N ALA A 44 -17.91 16.55 12.83
CA ALA A 44 -17.13 17.76 12.58
C ALA A 44 -15.63 17.61 12.92
N PRO A 45 -15.22 17.20 14.13
CA PRO A 45 -13.81 16.99 14.44
C PRO A 45 -13.17 15.88 13.60
N LEU A 46 -13.92 14.82 13.23
CA LEU A 46 -13.40 13.78 12.32
C LEU A 46 -13.17 14.30 10.89
N SER A 47 -14.03 15.19 10.41
CA SER A 47 -13.85 15.86 9.11
C SER A 47 -12.61 16.75 9.12
N ALA A 48 -12.38 17.48 10.23
CA ALA A 48 -11.18 18.28 10.42
C ALA A 48 -9.91 17.42 10.49
N ALA A 49 -9.94 16.28 11.20
CA ALA A 49 -8.84 15.31 11.21
C ALA A 49 -8.54 14.79 9.79
N ALA A 50 -9.58 14.43 9.03
CA ALA A 50 -9.43 13.97 7.65
C ALA A 50 -8.76 15.02 6.75
N ALA A 51 -9.12 16.30 6.89
CA ALA A 51 -8.53 17.39 6.11
C ALA A 51 -7.04 17.57 6.40
N VAL A 52 -6.64 17.59 7.68
CA VAL A 52 -5.22 17.76 8.05
C VAL A 52 -4.38 16.54 7.66
N LEU A 53 -4.94 15.33 7.81
CA LEU A 53 -4.28 14.11 7.33
C LEU A 53 -4.11 14.12 5.81
N ALA A 54 -5.10 14.64 5.06
CA ALA A 54 -5.00 14.79 3.63
C ALA A 54 -3.92 15.80 3.23
N GLU A 55 -3.80 16.92 3.95
CA GLU A 55 -2.74 17.92 3.76
C GLU A 55 -1.34 17.37 4.02
N ALA A 56 -1.19 16.44 4.97
CA ALA A 56 0.06 15.72 5.21
C ALA A 56 0.36 14.65 4.14
N GLY A 57 -0.59 14.35 3.25
CA GLY A 57 -0.51 13.25 2.30
C GLY A 57 -0.75 11.87 2.92
N TRP A 58 -1.32 11.80 4.12
CA TRP A 58 -1.65 10.55 4.83
C TRP A 58 -3.00 10.02 4.33
N LEU A 59 -3.08 9.78 3.02
CA LEU A 59 -4.35 9.57 2.32
C LEU A 59 -5.17 8.36 2.84
N PRO A 60 -4.58 7.21 3.19
CA PRO A 60 -5.32 6.12 3.82
C PRO A 60 -5.98 6.55 5.14
N ALA A 61 -5.25 7.28 5.98
CA ALA A 61 -5.77 7.78 7.25
C ALA A 61 -6.85 8.85 7.04
N ALA A 62 -6.66 9.77 6.10
CA ALA A 62 -7.68 10.75 5.73
C ALA A 62 -8.98 10.09 5.26
N ARG A 63 -8.87 9.02 4.44
CA ARG A 63 -10.01 8.25 3.97
C ARG A 63 -10.71 7.50 5.10
N PHE A 64 -9.96 6.94 6.03
CA PHE A 64 -10.50 6.28 7.22
C PHE A 64 -11.25 7.29 8.11
N ALA A 65 -10.64 8.43 8.43
CA ALA A 65 -11.26 9.50 9.21
C ALA A 65 -12.54 10.04 8.54
N GLY A 66 -12.52 10.22 7.22
CA GLY A 66 -13.71 10.60 6.46
C GLY A 66 -14.84 9.56 6.54
N GLN A 67 -14.50 8.27 6.53
CA GLN A 67 -15.48 7.20 6.71
C GLN A 67 -16.05 7.16 8.14
N LEU A 68 -15.22 7.37 9.16
CA LEU A 68 -15.69 7.55 10.55
C LEU A 68 -16.66 8.73 10.65
N SER A 69 -16.31 9.87 10.06
CA SER A 69 -17.15 11.08 10.03
C SER A 69 -18.51 10.81 9.37
N ALA A 70 -18.52 10.15 8.20
CA ALA A 70 -19.74 9.79 7.49
C ALA A 70 -20.65 8.84 8.28
N THR A 71 -20.08 7.94 9.09
CA THR A 71 -20.85 7.00 9.90
C THR A 71 -21.31 7.56 11.26
N ALA A 72 -20.67 8.61 11.77
CA ALA A 72 -20.95 9.12 13.11
C ALA A 72 -22.44 9.48 13.35
N PRO A 73 -23.15 10.15 12.42
CA PRO A 73 -24.58 10.43 12.59
C PRO A 73 -25.45 9.17 12.57
N LEU A 74 -25.06 8.12 11.83
CA LEU A 74 -25.82 6.87 11.72
C LEU A 74 -25.77 6.06 13.02
N VAL A 75 -24.62 6.08 13.70
CA VAL A 75 -24.42 5.39 14.97
C VAL A 75 -25.25 6.00 16.10
N ALA A 76 -25.47 7.33 16.08
CA ALA A 76 -26.36 7.98 17.04
C ALA A 76 -27.81 7.44 17.00
N ALA A 77 -28.24 6.92 15.85
CA ALA A 77 -29.56 6.30 15.67
C ALA A 77 -29.58 4.78 15.89
N GLN A 78 -28.41 4.12 16.02
CA GLN A 78 -28.29 2.65 16.04
C GLN A 78 -27.42 2.18 17.22
N PRO A 79 -28.04 1.86 18.38
CA PRO A 79 -27.31 1.46 19.59
C PRO A 79 -26.35 0.28 19.38
N GLN A 80 -26.72 -0.68 18.52
CA GLN A 80 -25.90 -1.84 18.19
C GLN A 80 -24.61 -1.51 17.42
N ALA A 81 -24.51 -0.35 16.77
CA ALA A 81 -23.33 0.07 16.00
C ALA A 81 -22.30 0.85 16.84
N VAL A 82 -22.68 1.29 18.05
CA VAL A 82 -21.88 2.16 18.94
C VAL A 82 -20.55 1.51 19.31
N ALA A 83 -20.57 0.27 19.79
CA ALA A 83 -19.36 -0.41 20.26
C ALA A 83 -18.33 -0.61 19.13
N GLY A 84 -18.80 -0.98 17.93
CA GLY A 84 -17.93 -1.16 16.76
C GLY A 84 -17.29 0.15 16.29
N TRP A 85 -18.07 1.22 16.25
CA TRP A 85 -17.56 2.55 15.88
C TRP A 85 -16.54 3.09 16.90
N GLN A 86 -16.79 2.92 18.20
CA GLN A 86 -15.85 3.31 19.25
C GLN A 86 -14.53 2.52 19.19
N ALA A 87 -14.62 1.21 18.94
CA ALA A 87 -13.43 0.38 18.72
C ALA A 87 -12.63 0.86 17.50
N ALA A 88 -13.31 1.13 16.38
CA ALA A 88 -12.68 1.66 15.18
C ALA A 88 -11.97 3.01 15.42
N LEU A 89 -12.62 3.96 16.11
CA LEU A 89 -12.00 5.25 16.45
C LEU A 89 -10.78 5.08 17.36
N ARG A 90 -10.88 4.24 18.40
CA ARG A 90 -9.77 3.97 19.32
C ARG A 90 -8.58 3.35 18.61
N ASP A 91 -8.81 2.30 17.82
CA ASP A 91 -7.73 1.58 17.14
C ASP A 91 -7.09 2.44 16.05
N PHE A 92 -7.89 3.27 15.35
CA PHE A 92 -7.38 4.26 14.40
C PHE A 92 -6.52 5.34 15.07
N ARG A 93 -6.96 5.89 16.21
CA ARG A 93 -6.15 6.84 17.01
C ARG A 93 -4.81 6.24 17.40
N ALA A 94 -4.82 4.99 17.87
CA ALA A 94 -3.59 4.30 18.25
C ALA A 94 -2.65 4.12 17.03
N ALA A 95 -3.19 3.81 15.85
CA ALA A 95 -2.39 3.69 14.62
C ALA A 95 -1.82 5.03 14.14
N VAL A 96 -2.60 6.12 14.21
CA VAL A 96 -2.10 7.47 13.88
C VAL A 96 -0.97 7.89 14.83
N GLY A 97 -1.12 7.57 16.11
CA GLY A 97 -0.11 7.85 17.15
C GLY A 97 1.17 7.01 17.03
N ARG A 98 1.18 5.92 16.25
CA ARG A 98 2.40 5.16 15.90
C ARG A 98 3.17 5.74 14.72
N HIS A 99 2.61 6.74 14.04
CA HIS A 99 3.25 7.49 12.95
C HIS A 99 3.77 6.62 11.79
N ASN A 100 3.17 5.44 11.58
CA ASN A 100 3.55 4.51 10.53
C ASN A 100 2.60 4.58 9.33
N LEU A 101 3.04 5.24 8.25
CA LEU A 101 2.24 5.37 7.03
C LEU A 101 1.88 4.04 6.37
N ARG A 102 2.74 3.02 6.50
CA ARG A 102 2.47 1.68 5.95
C ARG A 102 1.42 0.96 6.77
N GLU A 103 1.46 1.11 8.08
CA GLU A 103 0.41 0.61 8.97
C GLU A 103 -0.95 1.23 8.63
N LEU A 104 -0.99 2.55 8.46
CA LEU A 104 -2.22 3.27 8.13
C LEU A 104 -2.80 2.83 6.77
N ALA A 105 -1.98 2.30 5.87
CA ALA A 105 -2.39 1.78 4.57
C ALA A 105 -2.82 0.30 4.62
N CYS A 106 -2.08 -0.54 5.35
CA CYS A 106 -2.11 -1.99 5.19
C CYS A 106 -2.56 -2.77 6.44
N SER A 107 -2.80 -2.12 7.58
CA SER A 107 -3.25 -2.80 8.79
C SER A 107 -4.55 -3.61 8.56
N PRO A 108 -4.55 -4.94 8.78
CA PRO A 108 -5.75 -5.76 8.66
C PRO A 108 -6.86 -5.30 9.61
N VAL A 109 -6.50 -4.89 10.84
CA VAL A 109 -7.43 -4.39 11.85
C VAL A 109 -8.11 -3.12 11.38
N LEU A 110 -7.34 -2.14 10.89
CA LEU A 110 -7.92 -0.92 10.34
C LEU A 110 -8.76 -1.24 9.09
N PHE A 111 -8.30 -2.12 8.21
CA PHE A 111 -9.08 -2.45 7.02
C PHE A 111 -10.42 -3.11 7.36
N ASP A 112 -10.48 -4.00 8.35
CA ASP A 112 -11.73 -4.62 8.78
C ASP A 112 -12.71 -3.61 9.39
N HIS A 113 -12.20 -2.67 10.20
CA HIS A 113 -12.99 -1.53 10.68
C HIS A 113 -13.52 -0.70 9.52
N PHE A 114 -12.66 -0.32 8.58
CA PHE A 114 -13.02 0.47 7.41
C PHE A 114 -14.11 -0.21 6.59
N ARG A 115 -13.95 -1.52 6.29
CA ARG A 115 -14.93 -2.32 5.55
C ARG A 115 -16.27 -2.39 6.28
N THR A 116 -16.26 -2.54 7.60
CA THR A 116 -17.47 -2.57 8.43
C THR A 116 -18.18 -1.22 8.42
N LEU A 117 -17.44 -0.12 8.60
CA LEU A 117 -17.97 1.24 8.54
C LEU A 117 -18.55 1.55 7.15
N ARG A 118 -17.87 1.13 6.07
CA ARG A 118 -18.38 1.30 4.70
C ARG A 118 -19.70 0.58 4.51
N ALA A 119 -19.81 -0.67 4.95
CA ALA A 119 -21.03 -1.46 4.86
C ALA A 119 -22.20 -0.81 5.62
N GLN A 120 -21.93 -0.16 6.76
CA GLN A 120 -22.94 0.57 7.54
C GLN A 120 -23.39 1.87 6.85
N SER A 121 -22.51 2.54 6.11
CA SER A 121 -22.81 3.78 5.38
C SER A 121 -23.40 3.58 3.99
N ALA A 122 -23.28 2.38 3.41
CA ALA A 122 -23.66 2.12 2.03
C ALA A 122 -25.17 1.88 1.89
N ALA A 123 -25.79 2.51 0.89
CA ALA A 123 -27.15 2.19 0.46
C ALA A 123 -27.26 0.77 -0.15
N ASP A 124 -26.15 0.23 -0.66
CA ASP A 124 -26.04 -1.13 -1.17
C ASP A 124 -25.07 -1.97 -0.31
N LEU A 125 -25.63 -2.83 0.52
CA LEU A 125 -24.92 -3.78 1.38
C LEU A 125 -24.05 -4.79 0.59
N ARG A 126 -24.22 -4.90 -0.73
CA ARG A 126 -23.46 -5.83 -1.58
C ARG A 126 -22.14 -5.24 -2.10
N ALA A 127 -21.94 -3.92 -2.02
CA ALA A 127 -20.70 -3.26 -2.42
C ALA A 127 -19.67 -3.33 -1.28
N GLY A 128 -19.02 -4.49 -1.11
CA GLY A 128 -17.88 -4.62 -0.20
C GLY A 128 -16.73 -3.70 -0.62
N ALA A 129 -16.07 -3.06 0.34
CA ALA A 129 -14.87 -2.26 0.08
C ALA A 129 -13.66 -3.20 -0.09
N PRO A 130 -12.96 -3.20 -1.25
CA PRO A 130 -11.74 -3.98 -1.41
C PRO A 130 -10.56 -3.32 -0.69
N LEU A 131 -9.52 -4.09 -0.35
CA LEU A 131 -8.33 -3.62 0.39
C LEU A 131 -7.61 -2.48 -0.33
N ASP A 132 -7.56 -2.52 -1.66
CA ASP A 132 -6.91 -1.49 -2.46
C ASP A 132 -7.56 -0.11 -2.31
N ALA A 133 -8.85 -0.06 -1.93
CA ALA A 133 -9.56 1.18 -1.68
C ALA A 133 -9.00 1.96 -0.49
N LEU A 134 -8.22 1.31 0.39
CA LEU A 134 -7.48 1.93 1.49
C LEU A 134 -5.97 1.89 1.23
N ALA A 135 -5.42 0.71 0.91
CA ALA A 135 -3.99 0.50 0.78
C ALA A 135 -3.36 1.26 -0.40
N LEU A 136 -4.07 1.37 -1.53
CA LEU A 136 -3.54 1.95 -2.77
C LEU A 136 -4.14 3.33 -3.09
N VAL A 137 -4.65 4.04 -2.09
CA VAL A 137 -5.20 5.39 -2.26
C VAL A 137 -4.12 6.34 -2.75
N GLY A 138 -4.39 7.05 -3.85
CA GLY A 138 -3.43 7.98 -4.47
C GLY A 138 -2.30 7.30 -5.26
N ARG A 139 -2.20 5.96 -5.21
CA ARG A 139 -1.17 5.20 -5.94
C ARG A 139 -1.64 4.82 -7.34
N ALA A 140 -0.78 5.09 -8.31
CA ALA A 140 -0.95 4.61 -9.68
C ALA A 140 -0.71 3.10 -9.74
N VAL A 141 -1.56 2.38 -10.47
CA VAL A 141 -1.39 0.95 -10.73
C VAL A 141 -1.43 0.74 -12.24
N PRO A 142 -0.31 0.35 -12.86
CA PRO A 142 -0.26 0.10 -14.30
C PRO A 142 -1.14 -1.11 -14.68
N PRO A 143 -1.61 -1.16 -15.94
CA PRO A 143 -2.35 -2.32 -16.44
C PRO A 143 -1.45 -3.57 -16.43
N ALA A 144 -2.06 -4.73 -16.20
CA ALA A 144 -1.39 -6.02 -16.29
C ALA A 144 -1.81 -6.78 -17.56
N SER A 145 -0.82 -7.29 -18.29
CA SER A 145 -1.00 -8.04 -19.53
C SER A 145 -1.39 -9.50 -19.24
N LEU A 146 -2.05 -10.10 -20.24
CA LEU A 146 -2.29 -11.53 -20.32
C LEU A 146 -1.77 -12.00 -21.68
N ARG A 147 -0.74 -12.84 -21.68
CA ARG A 147 -0.13 -13.34 -22.93
C ARG A 147 -1.11 -14.11 -23.80
N ALA A 148 -0.81 -14.27 -25.08
CA ALA A 148 -1.57 -15.18 -25.93
C ALA A 148 -1.32 -16.65 -25.54
N LEU A 149 -2.39 -17.41 -25.27
CA LEU A 149 -2.30 -18.84 -24.99
C LEU A 149 -2.73 -19.66 -26.21
N PRO A 150 -1.97 -20.70 -26.59
CA PRO A 150 -2.44 -21.73 -27.50
C PRO A 150 -3.64 -22.49 -26.89
N ASP A 151 -4.68 -22.76 -27.68
CA ASP A 151 -5.93 -23.37 -27.20
C ASP A 151 -5.72 -24.67 -26.42
N ALA A 152 -4.86 -25.56 -26.92
CA ALA A 152 -4.56 -26.83 -26.26
C ALA A 152 -3.88 -26.63 -24.88
N LEU A 153 -3.01 -25.62 -24.75
CA LEU A 153 -2.39 -25.25 -23.47
C LEU A 153 -3.43 -24.64 -22.53
N ALA A 154 -4.26 -23.75 -23.06
CA ALA A 154 -5.31 -23.04 -22.33
C ALA A 154 -6.31 -23.99 -21.68
N VAL A 155 -6.83 -24.97 -22.45
CA VAL A 155 -7.75 -26.00 -21.95
C VAL A 155 -7.10 -26.84 -20.86
N ARG A 156 -5.85 -27.27 -21.06
CA ARG A 156 -5.13 -28.11 -20.09
C ARG A 156 -4.86 -27.39 -18.77
N LEU A 157 -4.36 -26.15 -18.83
CA LEU A 157 -4.07 -25.36 -17.63
C LEU A 157 -5.36 -25.01 -16.88
N ARG A 158 -6.44 -24.67 -17.59
CA ARG A 158 -7.76 -24.43 -16.96
C ARG A 158 -8.29 -25.65 -16.22
N ALA A 159 -8.29 -26.82 -16.85
CA ALA A 159 -8.75 -28.05 -16.21
C ALA A 159 -7.94 -28.39 -14.94
N ARG A 160 -6.61 -28.22 -15.00
CA ARG A 160 -5.73 -28.43 -13.84
C ARG A 160 -6.00 -27.43 -12.71
N TYR A 161 -6.20 -26.16 -13.05
CA TYR A 161 -6.52 -25.12 -12.09
C TYR A 161 -7.86 -25.40 -11.39
N GLU A 162 -8.92 -25.67 -12.16
CA GLU A 162 -10.26 -25.93 -11.62
C GLU A 162 -10.29 -27.17 -10.73
N GLN A 163 -9.58 -28.24 -11.12
CA GLN A 163 -9.45 -29.45 -10.30
C GLN A 163 -8.74 -29.17 -8.96
N ALA A 164 -7.64 -28.43 -8.99
CA ALA A 164 -6.89 -28.08 -7.79
C ALA A 164 -7.69 -27.12 -6.88
N LEU A 165 -8.35 -26.12 -7.47
CA LEU A 165 -9.22 -25.18 -6.77
C LEU A 165 -10.37 -25.90 -6.06
N LEU A 166 -10.98 -26.91 -6.69
CA LEU A 166 -12.04 -27.70 -6.07
C LEU A 166 -11.54 -28.40 -4.80
N GLY A 167 -10.30 -28.88 -4.79
CA GLY A 167 -9.65 -29.43 -3.60
C GLY A 167 -9.49 -28.39 -2.48
N VAL A 168 -9.07 -27.17 -2.84
CA VAL A 168 -8.95 -26.04 -1.90
C VAL A 168 -10.31 -25.64 -1.30
N LEU A 169 -11.35 -25.52 -2.13
CA LEU A 169 -12.66 -25.05 -1.70
C LEU A 169 -13.43 -26.08 -0.86
N ARG A 170 -13.20 -27.38 -1.09
CA ARG A 170 -13.84 -28.47 -0.32
C ARG A 170 -13.21 -28.70 1.05
N ALA A 171 -12.02 -28.17 1.30
CA ALA A 171 -11.34 -28.34 2.57
C ALA A 171 -12.10 -27.65 3.71
N GLN A 172 -12.58 -28.43 4.68
CA GLN A 172 -13.30 -27.91 5.85
C GLN A 172 -12.37 -27.36 6.95
N GLN A 173 -11.09 -27.75 6.92
CA GLN A 173 -10.07 -27.33 7.89
C GLN A 173 -8.89 -26.70 7.13
N ALA A 174 -7.68 -27.24 7.30
CA ALA A 174 -6.49 -26.82 6.59
C ALA A 174 -6.61 -27.10 5.08
N THR A 175 -6.23 -26.13 4.28
CA THR A 175 -6.17 -26.28 2.82
C THR A 175 -5.04 -27.26 2.48
N PRO A 176 -5.28 -28.32 1.69
CA PRO A 176 -4.25 -29.30 1.36
C PRO A 176 -3.08 -28.66 0.59
N ASP A 177 -1.85 -28.82 1.08
CA ASP A 177 -0.64 -28.28 0.44
C ASP A 177 -0.52 -28.72 -1.02
N ALA A 178 -0.78 -30.00 -1.30
CA ALA A 178 -0.72 -30.53 -2.66
C ALA A 178 -1.70 -29.83 -3.64
N ALA A 179 -2.86 -29.37 -3.16
CA ALA A 179 -3.80 -28.62 -3.98
C ALA A 179 -3.28 -27.20 -4.25
N LEU A 180 -2.68 -26.54 -3.24
CA LEU A 180 -2.05 -25.24 -3.40
C LEU A 180 -0.81 -25.30 -4.29
N ASP A 181 0.02 -26.33 -4.17
CA ASP A 181 1.17 -26.57 -5.04
C ASP A 181 0.72 -26.77 -6.51
N ALA A 182 -0.37 -27.49 -6.72
CA ALA A 182 -0.94 -27.66 -8.05
C ALA A 182 -1.49 -26.34 -8.63
N VAL A 183 -2.07 -25.48 -7.80
CA VAL A 183 -2.50 -24.13 -8.20
C VAL A 183 -1.27 -23.26 -8.53
N ASP A 184 -0.26 -23.20 -7.66
CA ASP A 184 0.98 -22.42 -7.86
C ASP A 184 1.67 -22.82 -9.17
N ALA A 185 1.85 -24.12 -9.40
CA ALA A 185 2.44 -24.64 -10.64
C ALA A 185 1.61 -24.26 -11.88
N THR A 186 0.29 -24.12 -11.74
CA THR A 186 -0.58 -23.74 -12.86
C THR A 186 -0.50 -22.25 -13.15
N LEU A 187 -0.47 -21.39 -12.11
CA LEU A 187 -0.27 -19.95 -12.27
C LEU A 187 1.12 -19.64 -12.85
N ALA A 188 2.16 -20.29 -12.34
CA ALA A 188 3.51 -20.19 -12.90
C ALA A 188 3.56 -20.66 -14.36
N GLY A 189 2.81 -21.72 -14.71
CA GLY A 189 2.68 -22.19 -16.09
C GLY A 189 1.88 -21.26 -17.01
N LEU A 190 1.07 -20.34 -16.47
CA LEU A 190 0.34 -19.32 -17.21
C LEU A 190 1.18 -18.06 -17.46
N ALA A 191 2.12 -17.76 -16.56
CA ALA A 191 3.01 -16.61 -16.64
C ALA A 191 4.03 -16.72 -17.78
N ASP A 192 4.48 -15.56 -18.25
CA ASP A 192 5.73 -15.40 -19.00
C ASP A 192 6.65 -14.39 -18.30
N ASP A 193 7.83 -14.17 -18.88
CA ASP A 193 8.81 -13.23 -18.35
C ASP A 193 8.52 -11.77 -18.75
N THR A 194 7.33 -11.48 -19.29
CA THR A 194 7.00 -10.10 -19.65
C THR A 194 6.75 -9.26 -18.39
N PRO A 195 7.27 -8.03 -18.34
CA PRO A 195 6.98 -7.12 -17.24
C PRO A 195 5.48 -6.84 -17.19
N TYR A 196 4.92 -6.76 -15.97
CA TYR A 196 3.48 -6.58 -15.74
C TYR A 196 2.58 -7.73 -16.20
N ASP A 197 3.11 -8.94 -16.42
CA ASP A 197 2.27 -10.13 -16.59
C ASP A 197 1.43 -10.39 -15.33
N PHE A 198 0.10 -10.50 -15.51
CA PHE A 198 -0.81 -10.69 -14.39
C PHE A 198 -0.58 -12.04 -13.68
N TRP A 199 -0.18 -13.09 -14.39
CA TRP A 199 0.01 -14.41 -13.79
C TRP A 199 1.26 -14.46 -12.93
N ARG A 200 2.31 -13.71 -13.27
CA ARG A 200 3.47 -13.47 -12.38
C ARG A 200 3.04 -12.76 -11.09
N LEU A 201 2.21 -11.71 -11.19
CA LEU A 201 1.61 -11.04 -10.02
C LEU A 201 0.74 -12.00 -9.19
N ALA A 202 -0.13 -12.77 -9.82
CA ALA A 202 -1.02 -13.70 -9.14
C ALA A 202 -0.26 -14.83 -8.43
N THR A 203 0.84 -15.31 -9.03
CA THR A 203 1.74 -16.30 -8.43
C THR A 203 2.42 -15.73 -7.18
N ALA A 204 2.96 -14.51 -7.25
CA ALA A 204 3.54 -13.82 -6.11
C ALA A 204 2.52 -13.64 -4.97
N CYS A 205 1.30 -13.18 -5.31
CA CYS A 205 0.22 -12.99 -4.34
C CYS A 205 -0.22 -14.31 -3.69
N LEU A 206 -0.34 -15.41 -4.45
CA LEU A 206 -0.65 -16.72 -3.91
C LEU A 206 0.37 -17.16 -2.86
N ARG A 207 1.66 -17.02 -3.17
CA ARG A 207 2.75 -17.43 -2.27
C ARG A 207 2.74 -16.62 -0.97
N ALA A 208 2.55 -15.30 -1.06
CA ALA A 208 2.42 -14.43 0.09
C ALA A 208 1.20 -14.81 0.96
N LEU A 209 0.01 -14.93 0.36
CA LEU A 209 -1.23 -15.28 1.09
C LEU A 209 -1.16 -16.68 1.72
N ARG A 210 -0.46 -17.63 1.08
CA ARG A 210 -0.22 -18.96 1.64
C ARG A 210 0.70 -18.89 2.85
N ALA A 211 1.80 -18.15 2.75
CA ALA A 211 2.78 -18.00 3.83
C ALA A 211 2.15 -17.35 5.08
N SER A 212 1.31 -16.32 4.90
CA SER A 212 0.64 -15.65 6.00
C SER A 212 -0.66 -16.31 6.48
N GLY A 213 -1.14 -17.35 5.80
CA GLY A 213 -2.41 -18.00 6.13
C GLY A 213 -3.64 -17.09 5.96
N ALA A 214 -3.57 -16.14 5.03
CA ALA A 214 -4.54 -15.06 4.88
C ALA A 214 -5.96 -15.56 4.55
N PRO A 215 -7.02 -15.04 5.21
CA PRO A 215 -8.40 -15.47 4.98
C PRO A 215 -8.91 -15.15 3.56
N GLU A 216 -8.28 -14.20 2.86
CA GLU A 216 -8.65 -13.82 1.49
C GLU A 216 -8.28 -14.88 0.44
N LEU A 217 -7.42 -15.84 0.77
CA LEU A 217 -6.87 -16.81 -0.18
C LEU A 217 -7.94 -17.49 -1.05
N ARG A 218 -8.99 -18.03 -0.44
CA ARG A 218 -10.06 -18.73 -1.19
C ARG A 218 -10.82 -17.79 -2.14
N ARG A 219 -11.08 -16.55 -1.72
CA ARG A 219 -11.74 -15.53 -2.54
C ARG A 219 -10.86 -15.11 -3.71
N PHE A 220 -9.57 -14.88 -3.44
CA PHE A 220 -8.57 -14.55 -4.44
C PHE A 220 -8.49 -15.64 -5.53
N LEU A 221 -8.39 -16.91 -5.12
CA LEU A 221 -8.32 -18.04 -6.05
C LEU A 221 -9.59 -18.21 -6.89
N ALA A 222 -10.77 -17.98 -6.30
CA ALA A 222 -12.04 -18.01 -7.03
C ALA A 222 -12.13 -16.91 -8.09
N ARG A 223 -11.69 -15.68 -7.78
CA ARG A 223 -11.65 -14.57 -8.75
C ARG A 223 -10.64 -14.79 -9.85
N THR A 224 -9.50 -15.35 -9.50
CA THR A 224 -8.45 -15.73 -10.46
C THR A 224 -8.97 -16.81 -11.43
N ASN A 225 -9.85 -17.72 -10.98
CA ASN A 225 -10.53 -18.67 -11.87
C ASN A 225 -11.43 -17.97 -12.91
N LEU A 226 -12.17 -16.93 -12.49
CA LEU A 226 -13.02 -16.17 -13.39
C LEU A 226 -12.19 -15.51 -14.49
N LEU A 227 -11.07 -14.88 -14.10
CA LEU A 227 -10.15 -14.30 -15.07
C LEU A 227 -9.56 -15.36 -16.01
N LEU A 228 -9.18 -16.52 -15.49
CA LEU A 228 -8.67 -17.62 -16.32
C LEU A 228 -9.69 -18.04 -17.37
N GLY A 229 -10.97 -18.11 -17.02
CA GLY A 229 -12.06 -18.38 -17.96
C GLY A 229 -12.11 -17.38 -19.12
N GLU A 230 -11.99 -16.08 -18.81
CA GLU A 230 -11.98 -15.00 -19.80
C GLU A 230 -10.67 -14.96 -20.62
N HIS A 231 -9.54 -15.30 -20.00
CA HIS A 231 -8.23 -15.39 -20.67
C HIS A 231 -8.23 -16.51 -21.71
N VAL A 232 -8.79 -17.68 -21.38
CA VAL A 232 -8.99 -18.78 -22.33
C VAL A 232 -9.89 -18.36 -23.51
N GLN A 233 -10.82 -17.42 -23.29
CA GLN A 233 -11.67 -16.84 -24.33
C GLN A 233 -10.98 -15.72 -25.13
N GLY A 234 -9.68 -15.47 -24.89
CA GLY A 234 -8.87 -14.54 -25.66
C GLY A 234 -8.65 -13.17 -25.04
N ARG A 235 -9.09 -12.93 -23.79
CA ARG A 235 -8.77 -11.67 -23.08
C ARG A 235 -7.25 -11.46 -23.01
N ARG A 236 -6.79 -10.22 -23.24
CA ARG A 236 -5.36 -9.84 -23.29
C ARG A 236 -4.90 -8.91 -22.16
N SER A 237 -5.82 -8.45 -21.32
CA SER A 237 -5.52 -7.58 -20.18
C SER A 237 -6.40 -7.95 -18.99
N ALA A 238 -5.81 -7.97 -17.81
CA ALA A 238 -6.56 -8.20 -16.58
C ALA A 238 -7.46 -6.97 -16.25
N PRO A 239 -8.65 -7.19 -15.65
CA PRO A 239 -9.48 -6.10 -15.15
C PRO A 239 -8.71 -5.22 -14.16
N PRO A 240 -8.70 -3.88 -14.31
CA PRO A 240 -7.93 -2.99 -13.45
C PRO A 240 -8.20 -3.18 -11.95
N GLU A 241 -9.46 -3.41 -11.58
CA GLU A 241 -9.89 -3.62 -10.19
C GLU A 241 -9.27 -4.90 -9.60
N LEU A 242 -9.16 -5.96 -10.41
CA LEU A 242 -8.53 -7.21 -9.99
C LEU A 242 -7.02 -7.04 -9.83
N VAL A 243 -6.37 -6.28 -10.73
CA VAL A 243 -4.93 -5.97 -10.60
C VAL A 243 -4.68 -5.21 -9.31
N ARG A 244 -5.43 -4.12 -9.07
CA ARG A 244 -5.30 -3.30 -7.86
C ARG A 244 -5.47 -4.10 -6.59
N GLU A 245 -6.51 -4.94 -6.53
CA GLU A 245 -6.74 -5.79 -5.36
C GLU A 245 -5.63 -6.82 -5.14
N THR A 246 -5.15 -7.45 -6.20
CA THR A 246 -4.05 -8.43 -6.12
C THR A 246 -2.75 -7.78 -5.64
N VAL A 247 -2.44 -6.58 -6.16
CA VAL A 247 -1.29 -5.78 -5.72
C VAL A 247 -1.42 -5.38 -4.24
N ALA A 248 -2.62 -4.95 -3.81
CA ALA A 248 -2.86 -4.57 -2.42
C ALA A 248 -2.71 -5.77 -1.46
N LEU A 249 -3.22 -6.94 -1.86
CA LEU A 249 -3.08 -8.18 -1.09
C LEU A 249 -1.62 -8.62 -0.99
N LEU A 250 -0.86 -8.55 -2.08
CA LEU A 250 0.57 -8.86 -2.06
C LEU A 250 1.32 -7.89 -1.14
N TRP A 251 1.10 -6.59 -1.28
CA TRP A 251 1.86 -5.58 -0.55
C TRP A 251 1.58 -5.57 0.96
N ARG A 252 0.34 -5.90 1.37
CA ARG A 252 -0.13 -5.81 2.76
C ARG A 252 0.87 -6.36 3.78
N ASP A 253 1.34 -7.59 3.57
CA ASP A 253 2.17 -8.28 4.54
C ASP A 253 3.61 -7.71 4.52
N PHE A 254 4.17 -7.47 3.33
CA PHE A 254 5.50 -6.86 3.18
C PHE A 254 5.58 -5.41 3.64
N ALA A 255 4.47 -4.67 3.60
CA ALA A 255 4.40 -3.29 4.06
C ALA A 255 4.52 -3.20 5.58
N LEU A 256 4.00 -4.20 6.30
CA LEU A 256 3.97 -4.23 7.76
C LEU A 256 5.17 -4.94 8.37
N PHE A 257 5.59 -6.05 7.76
CA PHE A 257 6.58 -6.97 8.34
C PHE A 257 7.86 -7.05 7.52
N GLY A 258 8.02 -6.16 6.54
CA GLY A 258 9.16 -6.15 5.63
C GLY A 258 9.31 -7.44 4.82
N ALA A 259 10.45 -7.57 4.16
CA ALA A 259 10.82 -8.69 3.31
C ALA A 259 12.11 -9.35 3.83
N ALA A 260 12.17 -10.67 3.72
CA ALA A 260 13.37 -11.47 3.96
C ALA A 260 14.16 -11.67 2.66
N ALA A 261 15.38 -12.23 2.76
CA ALA A 261 16.25 -12.39 1.59
C ALA A 261 15.67 -13.35 0.53
N GLU A 262 14.86 -14.32 0.94
CA GLU A 262 14.14 -15.24 0.08
C GLU A 262 13.00 -14.57 -0.71
N ASP A 263 12.51 -13.41 -0.29
CA ASP A 263 11.37 -12.72 -0.89
C ASP A 263 11.75 -11.85 -2.10
N VAL A 264 13.01 -11.87 -2.54
CA VAL A 264 13.53 -11.01 -3.62
C VAL A 264 12.65 -11.03 -4.87
N ALA A 265 12.14 -12.20 -5.27
CA ALA A 265 11.26 -12.31 -6.43
C ALA A 265 9.89 -11.64 -6.21
N LEU A 266 9.35 -11.66 -5.00
CA LEU A 266 8.07 -11.04 -4.66
C LEU A 266 8.22 -9.51 -4.54
N VAL A 267 9.32 -9.06 -3.94
CA VAL A 267 9.68 -7.64 -3.87
C VAL A 267 9.92 -7.07 -5.26
N ASP A 268 10.56 -7.83 -6.14
CA ASP A 268 10.74 -7.44 -7.53
C ASP A 268 9.42 -7.23 -8.27
N VAL A 269 8.39 -8.05 -7.99
CA VAL A 269 7.03 -7.80 -8.49
C VAL A 269 6.42 -6.54 -7.87
N LEU A 270 6.56 -6.31 -6.56
CA LEU A 270 6.03 -5.11 -5.90
C LEU A 270 6.64 -3.82 -6.43
N HIS A 271 7.95 -3.81 -6.65
CA HIS A 271 8.63 -2.69 -7.29
C HIS A 271 8.08 -2.44 -8.70
N ASP A 272 7.56 -3.44 -9.43
CA ASP A 272 7.04 -3.24 -10.79
C ASP A 272 5.80 -2.37 -10.69
N TYR A 273 5.04 -2.51 -9.61
CA TYR A 273 3.85 -1.72 -9.29
C TYR A 273 4.13 -0.47 -8.44
N GLY A 274 5.39 -0.04 -8.29
CA GLY A 274 5.72 1.19 -7.56
C GLY A 274 5.55 1.09 -6.04
N LEU A 275 5.65 -0.12 -5.48
CA LEU A 275 5.52 -0.36 -4.05
C LEU A 275 6.86 -0.75 -3.46
N THR A 276 7.25 -0.04 -2.41
CA THR A 276 8.47 -0.27 -1.64
C THR A 276 8.19 -1.09 -0.39
N VAL A 277 9.20 -1.80 0.06
CA VAL A 277 9.18 -2.67 1.25
C VAL A 277 10.44 -2.41 2.06
N ASP A 278 10.39 -2.68 3.36
CA ASP A 278 11.59 -2.66 4.20
C ASP A 278 12.24 -4.03 4.16
N TRP A 279 13.57 -4.06 4.19
CA TRP A 279 14.32 -5.31 4.20
C TRP A 279 14.78 -5.61 5.62
N HIS A 280 14.48 -6.82 6.12
CA HIS A 280 15.02 -7.27 7.39
C HIS A 280 16.39 -7.92 7.20
N VAL A 281 17.39 -7.50 7.99
CA VAL A 281 18.67 -8.19 8.07
C VAL A 281 18.49 -9.44 8.95
N ALA A 282 18.25 -10.58 8.27
CA ALA A 282 18.36 -11.96 8.77
C ALA A 282 17.34 -12.49 9.81
N GLY A 283 16.08 -12.68 9.38
CA GLY A 283 15.24 -13.89 9.58
C GLY A 283 15.43 -14.84 10.77
N THR A 284 15.61 -14.35 12.01
CA THR A 284 15.41 -15.15 13.23
C THR A 284 14.58 -14.41 14.27
N PRO A 285 13.75 -15.09 15.09
CA PRO A 285 13.02 -14.44 16.18
C PRO A 285 13.93 -13.68 17.17
N ALA A 286 15.20 -14.12 17.29
CA ALA A 286 16.20 -13.46 18.13
C ALA A 286 16.72 -12.16 17.51
N SER A 287 16.92 -12.10 16.19
CA SER A 287 17.28 -10.86 15.49
C SER A 287 16.12 -9.86 15.43
N GLU A 288 14.88 -10.36 15.36
CA GLU A 288 13.67 -9.55 15.42
C GLU A 288 13.52 -8.91 16.80
N ALA A 289 13.65 -9.68 17.88
CA ALA A 289 13.66 -9.16 19.25
C ALA A 289 14.84 -8.20 19.53
N LEU A 290 16.02 -8.43 18.93
CA LEU A 290 17.17 -7.53 19.03
C LEU A 290 16.94 -6.23 18.26
N TRP A 291 16.30 -6.31 17.09
CA TRP A 291 15.95 -5.14 16.28
C TRP A 291 14.83 -4.32 16.91
N GLU A 292 13.81 -4.96 17.49
CA GLU A 292 12.77 -4.31 18.29
C GLU A 292 13.34 -3.66 19.56
N ALA A 293 14.23 -4.35 20.29
CA ALA A 293 14.87 -3.79 21.49
C ALA A 293 15.79 -2.60 21.16
N ASP A 294 16.49 -2.63 20.03
CA ASP A 294 17.31 -1.51 19.57
C ASP A 294 16.45 -0.36 19.02
N ALA A 295 15.37 -0.66 18.30
CA ALA A 295 14.39 0.32 17.84
C ALA A 295 13.68 1.02 19.00
N ALA A 296 13.24 0.30 20.03
CA ALA A 296 12.60 0.85 21.22
C ALA A 296 13.57 1.68 22.07
N ARG A 297 14.84 1.27 22.16
CA ARG A 297 15.90 2.04 22.83
C ARG A 297 16.22 3.34 22.07
N VAL A 298 16.37 3.26 20.75
CA VAL A 298 16.64 4.42 19.90
C VAL A 298 15.43 5.36 19.85
N GLU A 299 14.20 4.84 19.89
CA GLU A 299 12.97 5.63 20.00
C GLU A 299 12.89 6.35 21.35
N HIS A 300 13.17 5.66 22.45
CA HIS A 300 13.22 6.27 23.78
C HIS A 300 14.27 7.39 23.85
N ASP A 301 15.47 7.16 23.31
CA ASP A 301 16.54 8.16 23.28
C ASP A 301 16.26 9.31 22.30
N ALA A 302 15.56 9.06 21.17
CA ALA A 302 15.17 10.06 20.19
C ALA A 302 13.96 10.92 20.66
N VAL A 303 13.04 10.35 21.42
CA VAL A 303 11.83 11.03 21.92
C VAL A 303 12.12 11.87 23.18
N VAL A 304 13.11 11.49 23.98
CA VAL A 304 13.37 12.14 25.29
C VAL A 304 14.28 13.40 25.18
N ALA A 305 15.01 13.62 24.07
CA ALA A 305 15.89 14.79 23.95
C ALA A 305 16.22 15.29 22.53
N ALA A 306 15.79 14.64 21.44
CA ALA A 306 16.17 15.09 20.11
C ALA A 306 15.34 16.31 19.67
N PRO A 307 15.96 17.34 19.07
CA PRO A 307 15.20 18.48 18.53
C PRO A 307 14.23 17.99 17.44
N THR A 308 13.02 18.53 17.43
CA THR A 308 12.05 18.30 16.35
C THR A 308 12.09 19.44 15.34
N ARG A 309 11.68 19.18 14.10
CA ARG A 309 11.51 20.20 13.06
C ARG A 309 10.08 20.19 12.55
N VAL A 310 9.52 21.37 12.29
CA VAL A 310 8.17 21.52 11.73
C VAL A 310 8.28 21.74 10.23
N LEU A 311 7.64 20.87 9.45
CA LEU A 311 7.55 20.93 7.99
C LEU A 311 6.07 21.02 7.60
N GLY A 312 5.51 22.23 7.71
CA GLY A 312 4.08 22.44 7.50
C GLY A 312 3.26 21.81 8.64
N VAL A 313 2.38 20.87 8.30
CA VAL A 313 1.56 20.15 9.29
C VAL A 313 2.26 18.94 9.92
N VAL A 314 3.46 18.57 9.44
CA VAL A 314 4.21 17.41 9.92
C VAL A 314 5.37 17.87 10.83
N THR A 315 5.44 17.31 12.02
CA THR A 315 6.57 17.48 12.95
C THR A 315 7.47 16.26 12.87
N VAL A 316 8.75 16.44 12.52
CA VAL A 316 9.69 15.33 12.30
C VAL A 316 10.81 15.32 13.33
N ASN A 317 11.35 14.13 13.61
CA ASN A 317 12.58 13.97 14.39
C ASN A 317 13.79 14.50 13.60
N ALA A 318 14.68 15.28 14.22
CA ALA A 318 15.83 15.85 13.52
C ALA A 318 16.80 14.81 12.97
N HIS A 319 17.04 13.68 13.65
CA HIS A 319 17.94 12.64 13.13
C HIS A 319 17.34 11.93 11.92
N ALA A 320 16.05 11.56 11.99
CA ALA A 320 15.35 10.98 10.85
C ALA A 320 15.29 11.95 9.65
N TYR A 321 15.18 13.25 9.93
CA TYR A 321 15.25 14.29 8.92
C TYR A 321 16.62 14.37 8.24
N GLU A 322 17.73 14.34 9.01
CA GLU A 322 19.09 14.34 8.42
C GLU A 322 19.37 13.05 7.62
N ASP A 323 18.93 11.88 8.11
CA ASP A 323 19.03 10.59 7.39
C ASP A 323 18.28 10.67 6.04
N PHE A 324 17.10 11.29 6.05
CA PHE A 324 16.33 11.57 4.83
C PHE A 324 17.09 12.49 3.87
N LEU A 325 17.69 13.59 4.37
CA LEU A 325 18.45 14.51 3.52
C LEU A 325 19.65 13.83 2.85
N GLN A 326 20.38 12.98 3.58
CA GLN A 326 21.49 12.21 3.01
C GLN A 326 21.00 11.25 1.91
N THR A 327 19.87 10.58 2.16
CA THR A 327 19.26 9.67 1.17
C THR A 327 18.78 10.42 -0.07
N ALA A 328 18.16 11.58 0.13
CA ALA A 328 17.69 12.44 -0.95
C ALA A 328 18.85 12.97 -1.80
N ASP A 329 19.90 13.48 -1.16
CA ASP A 329 21.10 14.02 -1.83
C ASP A 329 21.80 12.96 -2.68
N ALA A 330 22.06 11.78 -2.10
CA ALA A 330 22.65 10.65 -2.82
C ALA A 330 21.81 10.19 -4.03
N SER A 331 20.49 10.40 -3.98
CA SER A 331 19.56 10.01 -5.04
C SER A 331 19.38 11.09 -6.13
N MET A 332 19.77 12.34 -5.87
CA MET A 332 19.53 13.45 -6.81
C MET A 332 20.24 13.26 -8.16
N THR A 333 21.45 12.69 -8.17
CA THR A 333 22.23 12.50 -9.40
C THR A 333 21.51 11.55 -10.38
N ASP A 334 21.03 10.40 -9.88
CA ASP A 334 20.29 9.45 -10.70
C ASP A 334 18.92 10.01 -11.13
N LEU A 335 18.26 10.78 -10.26
CA LEU A 335 16.98 11.44 -10.56
C LEU A 335 17.09 12.60 -11.55
N ALA A 336 18.29 13.11 -11.82
CA ALA A 336 18.52 14.18 -12.80
C ALA A 336 18.50 13.68 -14.25
N ALA A 337 18.40 12.36 -14.48
CA ALA A 337 18.28 11.79 -15.81
C ALA A 337 17.06 12.37 -16.57
N ALA A 338 17.27 12.75 -17.83
CA ALA A 338 16.20 13.27 -18.68
C ALA A 338 15.37 12.11 -19.26
N PRO A 339 14.04 12.02 -19.00
CA PRO A 339 13.21 10.91 -19.44
C PRO A 339 13.24 10.63 -20.95
N ALA A 340 13.38 11.68 -21.77
CA ALA A 340 13.37 11.59 -23.22
C ALA A 340 14.63 10.93 -23.82
N THR A 341 15.75 10.94 -23.09
CA THR A 341 17.06 10.50 -23.62
C THR A 341 17.73 9.42 -22.76
N ALA A 342 17.12 9.01 -21.65
CA ALA A 342 17.67 8.00 -20.75
C ALA A 342 17.68 6.62 -21.42
N ASP A 343 18.80 5.92 -21.34
CA ASP A 343 18.87 4.50 -21.68
C ASP A 343 18.25 3.63 -20.57
N ALA A 344 18.10 2.33 -20.83
CA ALA A 344 17.51 1.40 -19.87
C ALA A 344 18.28 1.34 -18.55
N GLY A 345 19.62 1.44 -18.58
CA GLY A 345 20.45 1.40 -17.37
C GLY A 345 20.29 2.65 -16.50
N ALA A 346 20.19 3.82 -17.12
CA ALA A 346 19.87 5.07 -16.45
C ALA A 346 18.46 5.05 -15.86
N ALA A 347 17.49 4.51 -16.60
CA ALA A 347 16.12 4.33 -16.11
C ALA A 347 16.06 3.39 -14.89
N TRP A 348 16.83 2.29 -14.88
CA TRP A 348 16.94 1.40 -13.71
C TRP A 348 17.50 2.11 -12.48
N ARG A 349 18.57 2.90 -12.63
CA ARG A 349 19.14 3.68 -11.51
C ARG A 349 18.18 4.75 -11.01
N ALA A 350 17.55 5.50 -11.92
CA ALA A 350 16.57 6.52 -11.58
C ALA A 350 15.34 5.94 -10.87
N SER A 351 14.88 4.76 -11.28
CA SER A 351 13.80 4.03 -10.59
C SER A 351 14.19 3.67 -9.16
N ALA A 352 15.36 3.05 -8.97
CA ALA A 352 15.86 2.69 -7.65
C ALA A 352 16.06 3.93 -6.75
N ALA A 353 16.58 5.03 -7.30
CA ALA A 353 16.74 6.30 -6.60
C ALA A 353 15.39 6.90 -6.16
N ALA A 354 14.39 6.89 -7.04
CA ALA A 354 13.04 7.34 -6.72
C ALA A 354 12.41 6.50 -5.60
N TYR A 355 12.55 5.17 -5.64
CA TYR A 355 12.04 4.28 -4.58
C TYR A 355 12.76 4.47 -3.24
N ARG A 356 14.08 4.71 -3.23
CA ARG A 356 14.80 5.06 -1.99
C ARG A 356 14.26 6.36 -1.38
N VAL A 357 14.06 7.39 -2.20
CA VAL A 357 13.46 8.66 -1.76
C VAL A 357 12.03 8.46 -1.27
N GLY A 358 11.22 7.67 -1.97
CA GLY A 358 9.85 7.36 -1.60
C GLY A 358 9.75 6.64 -0.25
N ALA A 359 10.58 5.61 -0.06
CA ALA A 359 10.68 4.89 1.22
C ALA A 359 11.13 5.80 2.36
N ALA A 360 12.16 6.63 2.15
CA ALA A 360 12.66 7.57 3.17
C ALA A 360 11.63 8.67 3.49
N ALA A 361 10.94 9.22 2.48
CA ALA A 361 9.85 10.18 2.69
C ALA A 361 8.69 9.55 3.45
N CYS A 362 8.35 8.30 3.14
CA CYS A 362 7.31 7.53 3.82
C CYS A 362 7.67 7.31 5.30
N ALA A 363 8.91 6.89 5.57
CA ALA A 363 9.44 6.69 6.92
C ALA A 363 9.51 8.00 7.73
N LEU A 364 9.65 9.15 7.08
CA LEU A 364 9.63 10.48 7.72
C LEU A 364 8.21 11.05 7.87
N GLY A 365 7.18 10.45 7.28
CA GLY A 365 5.79 10.94 7.33
C GLY A 365 5.44 11.98 6.25
N LEU A 366 6.29 12.17 5.23
CA LEU A 366 6.06 13.09 4.12
C LEU A 366 5.24 12.43 2.99
N GLY A 367 3.95 12.21 3.24
CA GLY A 367 3.08 11.37 2.38
C GLY A 367 3.01 11.79 0.91
N HIS A 368 2.88 13.10 0.63
CA HIS A 368 2.84 13.58 -0.75
C HIS A 368 4.15 13.36 -1.51
N ALA A 369 5.29 13.58 -0.85
CA ALA A 369 6.61 13.34 -1.44
C ALA A 369 6.83 11.85 -1.70
N ALA A 370 6.42 10.99 -0.75
CA ALA A 370 6.47 9.53 -0.91
C ALA A 370 5.66 9.06 -2.11
N LEU A 371 4.39 9.50 -2.24
CA LEU A 371 3.52 9.13 -3.35
C LEU A 371 4.05 9.58 -4.71
N LEU A 372 4.59 10.81 -4.82
CA LEU A 372 5.16 11.29 -6.06
C LEU A 372 6.44 10.50 -6.42
N ALA A 373 7.31 10.25 -5.45
CA ALA A 373 8.54 9.50 -5.66
C ALA A 373 8.27 8.05 -6.09
N ASP A 374 7.31 7.37 -5.45
CA ASP A 374 6.88 6.02 -5.84
C ASP A 374 6.29 6.00 -7.26
N THR A 375 5.45 6.99 -7.59
CA THR A 375 4.86 7.13 -8.95
C THR A 375 5.93 7.43 -10.01
N LEU A 376 6.93 8.23 -9.67
CA LEU A 376 8.07 8.52 -10.53
C LEU A 376 8.96 7.29 -10.73
N GLY A 377 9.23 6.54 -9.66
CA GLY A 377 10.00 5.31 -9.72
C GLY A 377 9.34 4.26 -10.60
N LEU A 378 8.01 4.17 -10.54
CA LEU A 378 7.20 3.35 -11.44
C LEU A 378 7.32 3.78 -12.92
N ALA A 379 7.28 5.08 -13.20
CA ALA A 379 7.48 5.59 -14.56
C ALA A 379 8.87 5.25 -15.11
N TRP A 380 9.91 5.42 -14.30
CA TRP A 380 11.26 5.00 -14.66
C TRP A 380 11.39 3.49 -14.83
N ARG A 381 10.70 2.70 -14.00
CA ARG A 381 10.72 1.25 -14.11
C ARG A 381 10.12 0.77 -15.42
N ARG A 382 8.99 1.35 -15.83
CA ARG A 382 8.40 1.09 -17.16
C ARG A 382 9.34 1.46 -18.29
N ALA A 383 10.00 2.62 -18.20
CA ALA A 383 10.99 3.02 -19.19
C ALA A 383 12.17 2.04 -19.26
N ALA A 384 12.64 1.54 -18.12
CA ALA A 384 13.71 0.54 -18.04
C ALA A 384 13.33 -0.80 -18.68
N HIS A 385 12.04 -1.15 -18.63
CA HIS A 385 11.43 -2.28 -19.31
C HIS A 385 11.09 -2.02 -20.80
N GLY A 386 11.39 -0.83 -21.33
CA GLY A 386 11.06 -0.46 -22.71
C GLY A 386 9.57 -0.21 -22.95
N LEU A 387 8.80 0.08 -21.90
CA LEU A 387 7.36 0.33 -21.97
C LEU A 387 7.07 1.84 -21.92
N PRO A 388 6.80 2.49 -23.08
CA PRO A 388 6.58 3.93 -23.12
C PRO A 388 5.32 4.35 -22.35
N LEU A 389 5.33 5.58 -21.85
CA LEU A 389 4.15 6.24 -21.29
C LEU A 389 3.23 6.70 -22.43
N ALA A 390 1.91 6.65 -22.21
CA ALA A 390 0.94 7.05 -23.23
C ALA A 390 0.80 8.57 -23.35
N GLY A 391 0.55 9.08 -24.56
CA GLY A 391 0.25 10.50 -24.84
C GLY A 391 1.32 11.46 -24.34
N ASP A 392 0.93 12.53 -23.67
CA ASP A 392 1.82 13.54 -23.04
C ASP A 392 2.56 13.01 -21.79
N GLY A 393 2.72 11.68 -21.68
CA GLY A 393 3.29 11.01 -20.52
C GLY A 393 4.75 11.40 -20.25
N LEU A 394 5.54 11.65 -21.29
CA LEU A 394 6.92 12.13 -21.15
C LEU A 394 6.98 13.52 -20.51
N ASP A 395 6.07 14.42 -20.88
CA ASP A 395 6.00 15.75 -20.26
C ASP A 395 5.53 15.66 -18.80
N ALA A 396 4.55 14.78 -18.51
CA ALA A 396 4.12 14.52 -17.15
C ALA A 396 5.26 13.93 -16.30
N HIS A 397 6.09 13.06 -16.87
CA HIS A 397 7.27 12.49 -16.24
C HIS A 397 8.30 13.57 -15.92
N GLY A 398 8.65 14.41 -16.90
CA GLY A 398 9.59 15.53 -16.69
C GLY A 398 9.11 16.50 -15.60
N ARG A 399 7.84 16.92 -15.66
CA ARG A 399 7.23 17.78 -14.62
C ARG A 399 7.25 17.14 -13.23
N ALA A 400 6.98 15.84 -13.13
CA ALA A 400 7.03 15.10 -11.87
C ALA A 400 8.46 15.05 -11.29
N ALA A 401 9.46 14.80 -12.13
CA ALA A 401 10.87 14.80 -11.72
C ALA A 401 11.31 16.19 -11.21
N ASP A 402 10.95 17.25 -11.93
CA ASP A 402 11.28 18.63 -11.53
C ASP A 402 10.57 19.04 -10.24
N MET A 403 9.29 18.68 -10.09
CA MET A 403 8.52 18.98 -8.89
C MET A 403 9.03 18.22 -7.66
N LEU A 404 9.40 16.94 -7.83
CA LEU A 404 10.02 16.18 -6.75
C LEU A 404 11.34 16.82 -6.33
N ARG A 405 12.22 17.18 -7.27
CA ARG A 405 13.48 17.85 -6.98
C ARG A 405 13.27 19.18 -6.24
N ALA A 406 12.32 19.99 -6.69
CA ALA A 406 11.96 21.25 -6.04
C ALA A 406 11.41 21.03 -4.61
N ALA A 407 10.60 19.97 -4.40
CA ALA A 407 10.11 19.60 -3.08
C ALA A 407 11.25 19.16 -2.16
N LEU A 408 12.20 18.34 -2.62
CA LEU A 408 13.37 17.92 -1.85
C LEU A 408 14.23 19.12 -1.41
N LEU A 409 14.45 20.08 -2.31
CA LEU A 409 15.19 21.30 -1.98
C LEU A 409 14.45 22.18 -0.95
N LYS A 410 13.13 22.29 -1.03
CA LYS A 410 12.32 22.98 -0.01
C LYS A 410 12.40 22.28 1.34
N ILE A 411 12.26 20.95 1.35
CA ILE A 411 12.38 20.15 2.58
C ILE A 411 13.76 20.35 3.19
N ALA A 412 14.84 20.31 2.40
CA ALA A 412 16.21 20.58 2.87
C ALA A 412 16.40 21.99 3.45
N ALA A 413 15.67 22.98 2.93
CA ALA A 413 15.64 24.34 3.48
C ALA A 413 14.75 24.48 4.74
N GLY A 414 14.16 23.40 5.24
CA GLY A 414 13.23 23.43 6.38
C GLY A 414 11.85 24.02 6.04
N VAL A 415 11.50 24.08 4.74
CA VAL A 415 10.24 24.61 4.25
C VAL A 415 9.27 23.47 3.95
N ALA A 416 7.99 23.67 4.27
CA ALA A 416 6.94 22.72 3.95
C ALA A 416 6.95 22.35 2.45
N PRO A 417 6.89 21.05 2.10
CA PRO A 417 6.74 20.64 0.70
C PRO A 417 5.38 21.13 0.16
N PRO A 418 5.29 21.45 -1.14
CA PRO A 418 4.01 21.81 -1.75
C PRO A 418 3.07 20.59 -1.84
N ASP A 419 1.79 20.83 -2.08
CA ASP A 419 0.88 19.75 -2.50
C ASP A 419 1.33 19.19 -3.86
N LEU A 420 1.60 17.88 -3.89
CA LEU A 420 2.08 17.15 -5.07
C LEU A 420 0.99 16.31 -5.74
N THR A 421 -0.24 16.37 -5.24
CA THR A 421 -1.35 15.48 -5.65
C THR A 421 -1.68 15.62 -7.12
N ALA A 422 -1.76 16.85 -7.65
CA ALA A 422 -2.09 17.10 -9.05
C ALA A 422 -1.04 16.52 -10.01
N VAL A 423 0.25 16.69 -9.68
CA VAL A 423 1.37 16.20 -10.49
C VAL A 423 1.45 14.68 -10.43
N SER A 424 1.30 14.10 -9.24
CA SER A 424 1.23 12.64 -9.06
C SER A 424 0.05 12.04 -9.84
N GLY A 425 -1.13 12.67 -9.78
CA GLY A 425 -2.32 12.24 -10.51
C GLY A 425 -2.15 12.31 -12.03
N ALA A 426 -1.51 13.35 -12.55
CA ALA A 426 -1.24 13.49 -13.98
C ALA A 426 -0.28 12.39 -14.50
N LEU A 427 0.80 12.11 -13.77
CA LEU A 427 1.72 11.02 -14.11
C LEU A 427 1.03 9.65 -13.96
N GLY A 428 0.27 9.45 -12.87
CA GLY A 428 -0.52 8.24 -12.64
C GLY A 428 -1.53 7.96 -13.76
N ALA A 429 -2.19 8.99 -14.29
CA ALA A 429 -3.10 8.85 -15.42
C ALA A 429 -2.39 8.49 -16.74
N ALA A 430 -1.11 8.85 -16.90
CA ALA A 430 -0.30 8.40 -18.03
C ALA A 430 0.14 6.93 -17.87
N LEU A 431 0.37 6.49 -16.63
CA LEU A 431 0.76 5.12 -16.27
C LEU A 431 -0.39 4.11 -16.36
N GLY A 432 -1.62 4.53 -16.04
CA GLY A 432 -2.81 3.68 -16.05
C GLY A 432 -3.42 3.43 -17.42
N ARG A 433 -2.97 4.14 -18.47
CA ARG A 433 -3.43 3.94 -19.84
C ARG A 433 -2.64 2.84 -20.52
N ALA A 434 -3.33 1.87 -21.13
CA ALA A 434 -2.69 0.94 -22.05
C ALA A 434 -2.15 1.74 -23.27
N PRO A 435 -0.95 1.42 -23.79
CA PRO A 435 -0.51 1.98 -25.06
C PRO A 435 -1.51 1.58 -26.17
N PRO A 436 -1.76 2.44 -27.18
CA PRO A 436 -2.55 2.05 -28.34
C PRO A 436 -1.90 0.83 -28.98
N GLY A 437 -2.65 -0.26 -29.07
CA GLY A 437 -2.21 -1.55 -29.64
C GLY A 437 -2.14 -1.54 -31.16
#